data_AF-T0PS01-F1
#
_entry.id   AF-T0PS01-F1
#
_cell.length_a   1.000
_cell.length_b   1.000
_cell.length_c   1.000
_cell.angle_alpha   90.00
_cell.angle_beta   90.00
_cell.angle_gamma   90.00
#
_symmetry.space_group_name_H-M   'P 1'
#
loop_
_entity.id
_entity.type
_entity.pdbx_description
1 polymer ?
#
loop_
_entity_poly.entity_id
_entity_poly.type
_entity_poly.pdbx_seq_one_letter_code
_entity_poly.pdbx_strand_id
1 'polypeptide(L)'
;MLAPENEIPIVDLGEAVRIANPNSYNEVAGVGTYLWMVSEILAGRMVHATKADIFSFGIILSEIAMLVEPNSDMRFTTEFVLEKSVESGVRPTMDTSVPERICKLEPERR
;
A
#
# COMPACT_ATOMS: atom_id res chain seq x y z
N MET A 1 18.55 -3.10 -4.32
CA MET A 1 19.70 -2.25 -3.93
C MET A 1 20.52 -2.99 -2.90
N LEU A 2 21.85 -2.93 -2.97
CA LEU A 2 22.72 -3.43 -1.90
C LEU A 2 23.01 -2.26 -0.96
N ALA A 3 22.62 -2.40 0.30
CA ALA A 3 22.93 -1.44 1.35
C ALA A 3 23.85 -2.10 2.39
N PRO A 4 24.56 -1.32 3.21
CA PRO A 4 25.25 -1.83 4.40
C PRO A 4 24.33 -2.67 5.29
N GLU A 5 24.91 -3.52 6.15
CA GLU A 5 24.13 -4.26 7.15
C GLU A 5 23.26 -3.31 7.98
N ASN A 6 21.99 -3.69 8.16
CA ASN A 6 20.96 -2.95 8.89
C ASN A 6 20.49 -1.62 8.26
N GLU A 7 20.78 -1.37 6.97
CA GLU A 7 20.20 -0.25 6.23
C GLU A 7 19.16 -0.73 5.22
N ILE A 8 17.98 -0.09 5.22
CA ILE A 8 16.92 -0.34 4.24
C ILE A 8 16.62 0.99 3.54
N PRO A 9 17.29 1.29 2.41
CA PRO A 9 17.02 2.51 1.65
C PRO A 9 15.67 2.39 0.94
N ILE A 10 14.87 3.46 1.00
CA ILE A 10 13.67 3.60 0.18
C ILE A 10 14.08 4.16 -1.18
N VAL A 11 13.64 3.53 -2.25
CA VAL A 11 13.98 3.89 -3.64
C VAL A 11 12.71 4.20 -4.45
N ASP A 12 12.91 4.77 -5.64
CA ASP A 12 11.86 5.01 -6.65
C ASP A 12 10.71 5.94 -6.19
N LEU A 13 10.96 6.76 -5.18
CA LEU A 13 10.02 7.78 -4.70
C LEU A 13 9.68 8.77 -5.83
N GLY A 14 8.38 8.93 -6.11
CA GLY A 14 7.87 9.87 -7.12
C GLY A 14 7.83 9.34 -8.56
N GLU A 15 8.31 8.11 -8.82
CA GLU A 15 8.31 7.54 -10.17
C GLU A 15 6.90 7.36 -10.75
N ALA A 16 5.93 6.92 -9.93
CA ALA A 16 4.54 6.74 -10.39
C ALA A 16 3.93 8.05 -10.90
N VAL A 17 4.19 9.17 -10.22
CA VAL A 17 3.73 10.51 -10.63
C VAL A 17 4.38 10.91 -11.95
N ARG A 18 5.70 10.69 -12.08
CA ARG A 18 6.46 11.03 -13.30
C ARG A 18 5.92 10.30 -14.53
N ILE A 19 5.49 9.05 -14.35
CA ILE A 19 4.93 8.21 -15.43
C ILE A 19 3.47 8.57 -15.72
N ALA A 20 2.65 8.78 -14.69
CA ALA A 20 1.21 9.00 -14.85
C ALA A 20 0.89 10.38 -15.44
N ASN A 21 1.35 11.45 -14.80
CA ASN A 21 1.19 12.80 -15.29
C ASN A 21 2.34 13.69 -14.76
N PRO A 22 3.36 13.99 -15.57
CA PRO A 22 4.51 14.80 -15.13
C PRO A 22 4.12 16.24 -14.74
N ASN A 23 2.89 16.69 -15.03
CA ASN A 23 2.39 18.01 -14.69
C ASN A 23 1.40 18.01 -13.50
N SER A 24 1.05 16.84 -12.92
CA SER A 24 0.10 16.74 -11.81
C SER A 24 0.52 15.65 -10.82
N TYR A 25 0.75 16.04 -9.56
CA TYR A 25 1.10 15.12 -8.47
C TYR A 25 -0.10 14.40 -7.84
N ASN A 26 -1.32 14.71 -8.30
CA ASN A 26 -2.56 14.17 -7.74
C ASN A 26 -3.25 13.15 -8.66
N GLU A 27 -2.63 12.80 -9.79
CA GLU A 27 -3.18 11.93 -10.82
C GLU A 27 -2.24 10.74 -11.04
N VAL A 28 -2.45 9.67 -10.29
CA VAL A 28 -1.68 8.40 -10.37
C VAL A 28 -2.58 7.19 -10.64
N ALA A 29 -3.76 7.43 -11.21
CA ALA A 29 -4.71 6.38 -11.55
C ALA A 29 -4.13 5.43 -12.60
N GLY A 30 -4.25 4.11 -12.38
CA GLY A 30 -3.79 3.10 -13.33
C GLY A 30 -2.26 2.97 -13.47
N VAL A 31 -1.48 3.63 -12.60
CA VAL A 31 -0.02 3.51 -12.54
C VAL A 31 0.42 3.16 -11.12
N GLY A 32 1.16 2.07 -10.98
CA GLY A 32 1.69 1.59 -9.70
C GLY A 32 1.38 0.12 -9.44
N THR A 33 1.68 -0.32 -8.22
CA THR A 33 1.43 -1.69 -7.77
C THR A 33 0.21 -1.71 -6.85
N TYR A 34 -0.93 -2.15 -7.39
CA TYR A 34 -2.26 -1.92 -6.82
C TYR A 34 -2.48 -2.46 -5.40
N LEU A 35 -1.81 -3.52 -4.96
CA LEU A 35 -2.00 -4.10 -3.62
C LEU A 35 -1.56 -3.16 -2.47
N TRP A 36 -0.70 -2.18 -2.75
CA TRP A 36 -0.23 -1.18 -1.78
C TRP A 36 -0.98 0.16 -1.91
N MET A 37 -1.93 0.26 -2.85
CA MET A 37 -2.63 1.49 -3.15
C MET A 37 -3.92 1.61 -2.34
N VAL A 38 -4.20 2.82 -1.88
CA VAL A 38 -5.44 3.13 -1.16
C VAL A 38 -6.62 3.22 -2.14
N SER A 39 -7.84 2.93 -1.66
CA SER A 39 -9.05 2.82 -2.49
C SER A 39 -9.36 4.05 -3.36
N GLU A 40 -9.08 5.26 -2.90
CA GLU A 40 -9.30 6.47 -3.71
C GLU A 40 -8.37 6.55 -4.93
N ILE A 41 -7.15 6.02 -4.85
CA ILE A 41 -6.25 5.99 -6.01
C ILE A 41 -6.72 4.92 -6.99
N LEU A 42 -7.10 3.75 -6.48
CA LEU A 42 -7.68 2.66 -7.29
C LEU A 42 -8.95 3.12 -8.03
N ALA A 43 -9.76 3.97 -7.38
CA ALA A 43 -10.94 4.59 -7.98
C ALA A 43 -10.62 5.77 -8.93
N GLY A 44 -9.35 6.10 -9.15
CA GLY A 44 -8.90 7.21 -9.98
C GLY A 44 -9.29 8.60 -9.47
N ARG A 45 -9.50 8.75 -8.15
CA ARG A 45 -9.87 10.03 -7.52
C ARG A 45 -8.63 10.83 -7.13
N MET A 46 -8.80 12.14 -7.02
CA MET A 46 -7.74 13.08 -6.61
C MET A 46 -7.31 12.81 -5.16
N VAL A 47 -6.01 12.79 -4.91
CA VAL A 47 -5.42 12.15 -3.71
C VAL A 47 -4.74 13.17 -2.80
N HIS A 48 -4.73 12.89 -1.49
CA HIS A 48 -3.74 13.45 -0.58
C HIS A 48 -2.52 12.52 -0.52
N ALA A 49 -1.46 12.83 -1.27
CA ALA A 49 -0.26 11.99 -1.40
C ALA A 49 0.25 11.45 -0.05
N THR A 50 0.38 12.31 0.97
CA THR A 50 0.84 11.90 2.30
C THR A 50 -0.06 10.85 2.97
N LYS A 51 -1.39 10.89 2.77
CA LYS A 51 -2.30 9.90 3.35
C LYS A 51 -2.20 8.56 2.62
N ALA A 52 -2.02 8.60 1.31
CA ALA A 52 -1.74 7.41 0.53
C ALA A 52 -0.39 6.78 0.90
N ASP A 53 0.66 7.58 1.12
CA ASP A 53 1.97 7.10 1.56
C ASP A 53 1.92 6.45 2.95
N ILE A 54 1.12 6.99 3.88
CA ILE A 54 0.90 6.38 5.20
C ILE A 54 0.18 5.03 5.06
N PHE A 55 -0.80 4.93 4.15
CA PHE A 55 -1.51 3.68 3.89
C PHE A 55 -0.55 2.63 3.31
N SER A 56 0.19 2.97 2.26
CA SER A 56 1.13 2.05 1.61
C SER A 56 2.25 1.61 2.57
N PHE A 57 2.70 2.51 3.45
CA PHE A 57 3.63 2.17 4.52
C PHE A 57 3.09 1.09 5.47
N GLY A 58 1.81 1.16 5.85
CA GLY A 58 1.16 0.09 6.65
C GLY A 58 1.19 -1.26 5.94
N ILE A 59 0.86 -1.28 4.65
CA ILE A 59 0.91 -2.50 3.83
C ILE A 59 2.34 -3.06 3.77
N ILE A 60 3.37 -2.22 3.59
CA ILE A 60 4.78 -2.65 3.60
C ILE A 60 5.16 -3.25 4.97
N LEU A 61 4.71 -2.67 6.09
CA LEU A 61 4.97 -3.24 7.41
C LEU A 61 4.34 -4.63 7.56
N SER A 62 3.13 -4.83 7.03
CA SER A 62 2.47 -6.14 7.05
C SER A 62 3.25 -7.18 6.24
N GLU A 63 3.77 -6.79 5.07
CA GLU A 63 4.58 -7.64 4.19
C GLU A 63 5.92 -7.99 4.84
N ILE A 64 6.59 -7.04 5.47
CA ILE A 64 7.84 -7.29 6.21
C ILE A 64 7.58 -8.22 7.40
N ALA A 65 6.46 -8.04 8.11
CA ALA A 65 6.13 -8.83 9.29
C ALA A 65 5.80 -10.28 8.93
N MET A 66 5.09 -10.50 7.82
CA MET A 66 4.58 -11.81 7.42
C MET A 66 5.44 -12.50 6.36
N LEU A 67 6.32 -11.75 5.67
CA LEU A 67 7.15 -12.20 4.56
C LEU A 67 6.36 -12.86 3.41
N VAL A 68 5.14 -12.35 3.17
CA VAL A 68 4.25 -12.78 2.10
C VAL A 68 3.63 -11.55 1.42
N GLU A 69 3.20 -11.71 0.17
CA GLU A 69 2.52 -10.65 -0.56
C GLU A 69 1.27 -10.17 0.20
N PRO A 70 0.97 -8.85 0.20
CA PRO A 70 -0.20 -8.32 0.85
C PRO A 70 -1.50 -8.99 0.41
N ASN A 71 -2.30 -9.41 1.40
CA ASN A 71 -3.57 -10.10 1.18
C ASN A 71 -3.44 -11.38 0.32
N SER A 72 -2.31 -12.09 0.39
CA SER A 72 -2.09 -13.37 -0.32
C SER A 72 -3.12 -14.47 0.01
N ASP A 73 -3.78 -14.38 1.16
CA ASP A 73 -4.90 -15.21 1.58
C ASP A 73 -6.23 -14.81 0.90
N MET A 74 -6.30 -13.62 0.30
CA MET A 74 -7.47 -13.06 -0.36
C MET A 74 -7.29 -13.11 -1.87
N ARG A 75 -8.28 -13.65 -2.58
CA ARG A 75 -8.25 -13.71 -4.05
C ARG A 75 -8.91 -12.48 -4.64
N PHE A 76 -8.13 -11.43 -4.89
CA PHE A 76 -8.60 -10.30 -5.69
C PHE A 76 -8.47 -10.64 -7.17
N THR A 77 -9.60 -10.80 -7.85
CA THR A 77 -9.63 -11.16 -9.29
C THR A 77 -9.43 -9.96 -10.20
N THR A 78 -9.69 -8.74 -9.71
CA THR A 78 -9.58 -7.48 -10.45
C THR A 78 -9.26 -6.32 -9.51
N GLU A 79 -8.71 -5.23 -10.06
CA GLU A 79 -8.47 -3.97 -9.34
C GLU A 79 -9.76 -3.42 -8.71
N PHE A 80 -10.90 -3.56 -9.38
CA PHE A 80 -12.20 -3.15 -8.86
C PHE A 80 -12.62 -3.92 -7.59
N VAL A 81 -12.37 -5.24 -7.54
CA VAL A 81 -12.68 -6.04 -6.34
C VAL A 81 -11.77 -5.64 -5.19
N LEU A 82 -10.50 -5.35 -5.48
CA LEU A 82 -9.56 -4.84 -4.48
C LEU A 82 -9.99 -3.46 -3.97
N GLU A 83 -10.33 -2.53 -4.85
CA GLU A 83 -10.83 -1.18 -4.51
C GLU A 83 -11.97 -1.27 -3.49
N LYS A 84 -13.01 -2.06 -3.81
CA LYS A 84 -14.19 -2.21 -2.94
C LYS A 84 -13.87 -2.89 -1.62
N SER A 85 -12.95 -3.85 -1.63
CA SER A 85 -12.51 -4.54 -0.41
C SER A 85 -11.77 -3.57 0.51
N VAL A 86 -10.80 -2.83 -0.02
CA VAL A 86 -10.04 -1.82 0.75
C VAL A 86 -10.96 -0.71 1.29
N GLU A 87 -11.90 -0.25 0.47
CA GLU A 87 -12.93 0.73 0.84
C GLU A 87 -13.84 0.22 1.96
N SER A 88 -14.15 -1.08 1.98
CA SER A 88 -14.90 -1.73 3.07
C SER A 88 -14.09 -2.03 4.34
N GLY A 89 -12.80 -1.66 4.38
CA GLY A 89 -11.94 -1.84 5.54
C GLY A 89 -11.17 -3.16 5.58
N VAL A 90 -11.11 -3.91 4.47
CA VAL A 90 -10.22 -5.08 4.36
C VAL A 90 -8.76 -4.63 4.44
N ARG A 91 -7.96 -5.35 5.23
CA ARG A 91 -6.52 -5.12 5.45
C ARG A 91 -5.78 -6.46 5.48
N PRO A 92 -4.47 -6.49 5.22
CA PRO A 92 -3.67 -7.70 5.29
C PRO A 92 -3.83 -8.43 6.63
N THR A 93 -3.97 -9.75 6.56
CA THR A 93 -4.05 -10.59 7.75
C THR A 93 -2.66 -10.72 8.37
N MET A 94 -2.53 -10.41 9.66
CA MET A 94 -1.33 -10.71 10.46
C MET A 94 -1.64 -11.82 11.46
N ASP A 95 -0.72 -12.75 11.63
CA ASP A 95 -0.88 -13.84 12.60
C ASP A 95 -0.34 -13.48 14.00
N THR A 96 -0.44 -14.42 14.93
CA THR A 96 -0.04 -14.23 16.33
C THR A 96 1.47 -14.15 16.54
N SER A 97 2.29 -14.41 15.51
CA SER A 97 3.75 -14.27 15.57
C SER A 97 4.17 -12.80 15.49
N VAL A 98 3.33 -11.94 14.92
CA VAL A 98 3.59 -10.51 14.80
C VAL A 98 3.29 -9.80 16.13
N PRO A 99 4.25 -9.04 16.70
CA PRO A 99 4.01 -8.28 17.92
C PRO A 99 2.81 -7.32 17.81
N GLU A 100 1.97 -7.28 18.84
CA GLU A 100 0.74 -6.46 18.87
C GLU A 100 0.97 -4.98 18.52
N ARG A 101 2.15 -4.45 18.87
CA ARG A 101 2.52 -3.06 18.54
C ARG A 101 2.56 -2.80 17.04
N ILE A 102 2.92 -3.78 16.23
CA ILE A 102 2.96 -3.67 14.77
C ILE A 102 1.54 -3.79 14.22
N CYS A 103 0.75 -4.73 14.72
CA CYS A 103 -0.66 -4.89 14.32
C CYS A 103 -1.51 -3.63 14.57
N LYS A 104 -1.16 -2.82 15.57
CA LYS A 104 -1.84 -1.54 15.89
C LYS A 104 -1.43 -0.36 15.00
N LEU A 105 -0.36 -0.49 14.21
CA LEU A 105 0.06 0.55 13.26
C LEU A 105 -0.75 0.50 11.95
N GLU A 106 -1.56 -0.54 11.77
CA GLU A 106 -2.52 -0.62 10.67
C GLU A 106 -3.50 0.57 10.69
N PRO A 107 -3.85 1.13 9.52
CA PRO A 107 -4.83 2.21 9.45
C PRO A 107 -6.15 1.72 10.05
N GLU A 108 -6.62 2.39 11.11
CA GLU A 108 -7.78 1.98 11.92
C GLU A 108 -8.95 1.53 11.04
N ARG A 109 -9.49 0.34 11.34
CA ARG A 109 -10.78 -0.14 10.84
C ARG A 109 -11.86 0.77 11.44
N ARG A 110 -12.20 1.86 10.76
CA ARG A 110 -13.38 2.66 11.09
C ARG A 110 -14.67 1.93 10.76
#